data_AF-C7E4S0-F1
#
_entry.id   AF-C7E4S0-F1
#
_cell.length_a   1.000
_cell.length_b   1.000
_cell.length_c   1.000
_cell.angle_alpha   90.00
_cell.angle_beta   90.00
_cell.angle_gamma   90.00
#
_symmetry.space_group_name_H-M   'P 1'
#
loop_
_entity.id
_entity.type
_entity.pdbx_description
1 polymer ?
#
loop_
_entity_poly.entity_id
_entity_poly.type
_entity_poly.pdbx_seq_one_letter_code
_entity_poly.pdbx_strand_id
1 'polypeptide(L)'
;MSQINQVSPAALAAYSSASDEENATGSSFNDKVLDFCKQNHPEGSLNEVITQLKKLADPGEKISMQQLNSSLLIADGTLRKDEKYKTYTDSTLDRMTYQMFGVNMFYNNMLYKNFTKTDDDTSL
;
A
#
# COMPACT_ATOMS: atom_id res chain seq x y z
N MET A 1 15.26 -16.56 -26.89
CA MET A 1 14.33 -17.19 -25.91
C MET A 1 14.51 -16.47 -24.60
N SER A 2 13.54 -15.64 -24.19
CA SER A 2 13.63 -14.88 -22.95
C SER A 2 13.31 -15.78 -21.77
N GLN A 3 14.28 -15.98 -20.89
CA GLN A 3 14.09 -16.69 -19.62
C GLN A 3 13.13 -15.87 -18.75
N ILE A 4 11.96 -16.40 -18.46
CA ILE A 4 11.06 -15.88 -17.46
C ILE A 4 11.70 -16.19 -16.11
N ASN A 5 12.20 -15.16 -15.41
CA ASN A 5 12.68 -15.29 -14.04
C ASN A 5 11.53 -15.81 -13.16
N GLN A 6 11.57 -17.10 -12.86
CA GLN A 6 10.68 -17.72 -11.88
C GLN A 6 11.00 -17.10 -10.52
N VAL A 7 10.16 -16.18 -10.06
CA VAL A 7 10.20 -15.69 -8.69
C VAL A 7 9.88 -16.90 -7.80
N SER A 8 10.88 -17.38 -7.07
CA SER A 8 10.74 -18.53 -6.17
C SER A 8 9.70 -18.21 -5.10
N PRO A 9 8.90 -19.19 -4.65
CA PRO A 9 8.00 -19.04 -3.49
C PRO A 9 8.73 -18.49 -2.25
N ALA A 10 10.04 -18.72 -2.13
CA ALA A 10 10.88 -18.16 -1.07
C ALA A 10 11.02 -16.62 -1.16
N ALA A 11 11.05 -16.05 -2.37
CA ALA A 11 11.06 -14.59 -2.54
C ALA A 11 9.71 -13.98 -2.16
N LEU A 12 8.60 -14.68 -2.43
CA LEU A 12 7.26 -14.25 -2.02
C LEU A 12 7.06 -14.42 -0.50
N ALA A 13 7.64 -15.47 0.09
CA ALA A 13 7.67 -15.67 1.54
C ALA A 13 8.53 -14.62 2.26
N ALA A 14 9.64 -14.15 1.66
CA ALA A 14 10.45 -13.08 2.25
C ALA A 14 9.68 -11.76 2.42
N TYR A 15 8.71 -11.45 1.54
CA TYR A 15 7.79 -10.32 1.75
C TYR A 15 6.76 -10.57 2.86
N SER A 16 6.46 -11.83 3.16
CA SER A 16 5.53 -12.24 4.23
C SER A 16 6.22 -12.41 5.58
N SER A 17 7.53 -12.67 5.58
CA SER A 17 8.37 -12.89 6.78
C SER A 17 8.99 -11.61 7.34
N ALA A 18 8.75 -10.44 6.75
CA ALA A 18 9.07 -9.14 7.38
C ALA A 18 8.09 -8.77 8.51
N SER A 19 7.26 -9.72 8.96
CA SER A 19 6.27 -9.53 10.03
C SER A 19 6.76 -10.01 11.41
N ASP A 20 7.93 -10.66 11.47
CA ASP A 20 8.51 -11.16 12.71
C ASP A 20 9.82 -10.41 13.04
N GLU A 21 9.69 -9.11 13.35
CA GLU A 21 10.64 -8.46 14.25
C GLU A 21 9.89 -8.07 15.54
N GLU A 22 10.05 -8.95 16.52
CA GLU A 22 9.81 -8.65 17.92
C GLU A 22 10.61 -7.40 18.35
N ASN A 23 9.93 -6.50 19.08
CA ASN A 23 10.52 -5.74 20.19
C ASN A 23 11.44 -4.54 19.85
N ALA A 24 10.98 -3.63 18.99
CA ALA A 24 11.41 -2.23 19.05
C ALA A 24 10.52 -1.46 20.05
N THR A 25 11.10 -0.83 21.06
CA THR A 25 10.42 -0.05 22.12
C THR A 25 9.77 1.26 21.64
N GLY A 26 9.53 1.38 20.32
CA GLY A 26 8.73 2.42 19.69
C GLY A 26 7.73 1.76 18.74
N SER A 27 6.48 2.24 18.77
CA SER A 27 5.42 1.80 17.84
C SER A 27 5.92 1.94 16.41
N SER A 28 5.97 0.86 15.64
CA SER A 28 6.34 0.93 14.23
C SER A 28 5.36 1.84 13.49
N PHE A 29 5.74 2.42 12.34
CA PHE A 29 4.81 3.23 11.55
C PHE A 29 3.55 2.43 11.16
N ASN A 30 3.67 1.12 10.96
CA ASN A 30 2.52 0.22 10.74
C ASN A 30 1.56 0.19 11.94
N ASP A 31 2.10 0.08 13.15
CA ASP A 31 1.30 0.08 14.38
C ASP A 31 0.59 1.43 14.57
N LYS A 32 1.29 2.55 14.29
CA LYS A 32 0.69 3.89 14.35
C LYS A 32 -0.47 4.03 13.38
N VAL A 33 -0.32 3.52 12.15
CA VAL A 33 -1.39 3.51 11.14
C VAL A 33 -2.56 2.63 11.57
N LEU A 34 -2.29 1.44 12.09
CA LEU A 34 -3.31 0.53 12.61
C LEU A 34 -4.12 1.17 13.74
N ASP A 35 -3.44 1.75 14.72
CA ASP A 35 -4.08 2.41 15.87
C ASP A 35 -4.87 3.64 15.43
N PHE A 36 -4.34 4.42 14.50
CA PHE A 36 -5.05 5.54 13.90
C PHE A 36 -6.36 5.07 13.25
N CYS A 37 -6.33 3.99 12.47
CA CYS A 37 -7.53 3.43 11.83
C CYS A 37 -8.55 2.90 12.85
N LYS A 38 -8.10 2.23 13.93
CA LYS A 38 -8.97 1.74 15.01
C LYS A 38 -9.68 2.86 15.76
N GLN A 39 -8.98 3.97 16.00
CA GLN A 39 -9.47 5.05 16.84
C GLN A 39 -10.34 6.04 16.05
N ASN A 40 -9.93 6.37 14.83
CA ASN A 40 -10.49 7.50 14.10
C ASN A 40 -11.42 7.09 12.97
N HIS A 41 -11.36 5.83 12.52
CA HIS A 41 -12.07 5.36 11.33
C HIS A 41 -12.03 6.37 10.18
N PRO A 42 -10.82 6.77 9.71
CA PRO A 42 -10.68 7.86 8.75
C PRO A 42 -11.54 7.60 7.51
N GLU A 43 -12.35 8.59 7.15
CA GLU A 43 -13.22 8.63 5.97
C GLU A 43 -12.79 9.75 5.03
N GLY A 44 -13.35 9.76 3.81
CA GLY A 44 -13.07 10.77 2.79
C GLY A 44 -12.29 10.23 1.60
N SER A 45 -11.60 11.12 0.90
CA SER A 45 -10.75 10.77 -0.25
C SER A 45 -9.44 10.13 0.20
N LEU A 46 -8.89 9.27 -0.66
CA LEU A 46 -7.61 8.62 -0.42
C LEU A 46 -6.48 9.64 -0.13
N ASN A 47 -6.46 10.78 -0.82
CA ASN A 47 -5.47 11.83 -0.60
C ASN A 47 -5.57 12.48 0.78
N GLU A 48 -6.79 12.69 1.29
CA GLU A 48 -7.00 13.24 2.64
C GLU A 48 -6.50 12.27 3.70
N VAL A 49 -6.83 10.99 3.55
CA VAL A 49 -6.37 9.94 4.46
C VAL A 49 -4.85 9.80 4.40
N ILE A 50 -4.24 9.76 3.21
CA ILE A 50 -2.78 9.73 3.06
C ILE A 50 -2.12 10.94 3.73
N THR A 51 -2.73 12.12 3.64
CA THR A 51 -2.23 13.34 4.29
C THR A 51 -2.28 13.22 5.81
N GLN A 52 -3.32 12.58 6.35
CA GLN A 52 -3.43 12.30 7.79
C GLN A 52 -2.39 11.25 8.24
N LEU A 53 -2.24 10.16 7.49
CA LEU A 53 -1.26 9.10 7.80
C LEU A 53 0.18 9.62 7.80
N LYS A 54 0.53 10.53 6.89
CA LYS A 54 1.87 11.17 6.86
C LYS A 54 2.19 11.94 8.14
N LYS A 55 1.18 12.42 8.88
CA LYS A 55 1.38 13.14 10.15
C LYS A 55 1.71 12.21 11.32
N LEU A 56 1.58 10.89 11.14
CA LEU A 56 1.94 9.88 12.14
C LEU A 56 3.45 9.56 12.13
N ALA A 57 4.18 10.02 11.12
CA ALA A 57 5.63 9.84 11.02
C ALA A 57 6.36 10.60 12.13
N ASP A 58 7.47 10.04 12.61
CA ASP A 58 8.29 10.71 13.62
C ASP A 58 9.00 11.94 13.04
N PRO A 59 9.36 12.93 13.88
CA PRO A 59 10.08 14.12 13.41
C PRO A 59 11.37 13.76 12.67
N GLY A 60 11.47 14.17 11.40
CA GLY A 60 12.62 13.86 10.54
C GLY A 60 12.50 12.56 9.74
N GLU A 61 11.48 11.74 10.01
CA GLU A 61 11.18 10.53 9.26
C GLU A 61 10.53 10.88 7.92
N LYS A 62 11.02 10.27 6.83
CA LYS A 62 10.43 10.39 5.49
C LYS A 62 9.73 9.10 5.12
N ILE A 63 8.40 9.11 5.11
CA ILE A 63 7.60 7.96 4.69
C ILE A 63 7.38 8.01 3.18
N SER A 64 7.81 6.97 2.49
CA SER A 64 7.54 6.78 1.06
C SER A 64 6.07 6.43 0.80
N MET A 65 5.58 6.67 -0.42
CA MET A 65 4.22 6.27 -0.81
C MET A 65 4.04 4.75 -0.73
N GLN A 66 5.09 3.98 -1.03
CA GLN A 66 5.06 2.52 -0.90
C GLN A 66 4.88 2.09 0.56
N GLN A 67 5.62 2.70 1.49
CA GLN A 67 5.45 2.44 2.92
C GLN A 67 4.04 2.78 3.38
N LEU A 68 3.48 3.94 3.00
CA LEU A 68 2.10 4.32 3.31
C LEU A 68 1.08 3.29 2.81
N ASN A 69 1.21 2.87 1.55
CA ASN A 69 0.32 1.89 0.94
C ASN A 69 0.43 0.54 1.67
N SER A 70 1.66 0.06 1.94
CA SER A 70 1.88 -1.18 2.69
C SER A 70 1.29 -1.11 4.09
N SER A 71 1.53 -0.03 4.84
CA SER A 71 0.99 0.15 6.19
C SER A 71 -0.53 0.16 6.20
N LEU A 72 -1.18 0.82 5.25
CA LEU A 72 -2.64 0.83 5.16
C LEU A 72 -3.22 -0.55 4.81
N LEU A 73 -2.57 -1.30 3.90
CA LEU A 73 -2.98 -2.66 3.55
C LEU A 73 -2.82 -3.64 4.72
N ILE A 74 -1.73 -3.51 5.49
CA ILE A 74 -1.51 -4.29 6.72
C ILE A 74 -2.58 -3.96 7.76
N ALA A 75 -2.90 -2.67 7.93
CA ALA A 75 -3.96 -2.24 8.84
C ALA A 75 -5.32 -2.79 8.42
N ASP A 76 -5.69 -2.68 7.14
CA ASP A 76 -6.93 -3.26 6.59
C ASP A 76 -7.00 -4.78 6.83
N GLY A 77 -5.96 -5.51 6.43
CA GLY A 77 -5.89 -6.96 6.64
C GLY A 77 -5.95 -7.39 8.11
N THR A 78 -5.47 -6.54 9.02
CA THR A 78 -5.58 -6.78 10.47
C THR A 78 -6.98 -6.52 10.98
N LEU A 79 -7.61 -5.40 10.58
CA LEU A 79 -8.95 -5.02 11.01
C LEU A 79 -10.03 -5.97 10.52
N ARG A 80 -9.86 -6.57 9.33
CA ARG A 80 -10.81 -7.56 8.78
C ARG A 80 -10.96 -8.82 9.61
N LYS A 81 -10.00 -9.12 10.48
CA LYS A 81 -10.07 -10.27 11.39
C LYS A 81 -11.00 -10.02 12.58
N ASP A 82 -11.38 -8.77 12.83
CA ASP A 82 -12.23 -8.36 13.94
C ASP A 82 -13.58 -7.86 13.41
N GLU A 83 -14.63 -8.57 13.79
CA GLU A 83 -16.01 -8.32 13.34
C GLU A 83 -16.48 -6.90 13.69
N LYS A 84 -15.92 -6.29 14.74
CA LYS A 84 -16.21 -4.90 15.13
C LYS A 84 -15.91 -3.91 13.99
N TYR A 85 -14.89 -4.17 13.19
CA TYR A 85 -14.45 -3.26 12.14
C TYR A 85 -14.98 -3.67 10.75
N LYS A 86 -15.78 -4.73 10.65
CA LYS A 86 -16.24 -5.28 9.38
C LYS A 86 -16.94 -4.25 8.48
N THR A 87 -17.84 -3.44 9.03
CA THR A 87 -18.50 -2.38 8.24
C THR A 87 -17.51 -1.34 7.73
N TYR A 88 -16.53 -0.97 8.56
CA TYR A 88 -15.51 0.00 8.20
C TYR A 88 -14.57 -0.55 7.11
N THR A 89 -14.14 -1.80 7.23
CA THR A 89 -13.28 -2.46 6.24
C THR A 89 -14.00 -2.61 4.90
N ASP A 90 -15.25 -3.08 4.90
CA ASP A 90 -15.99 -3.40 3.68
C ASP A 90 -16.44 -2.16 2.89
N SER A 91 -16.67 -1.03 3.58
CA SER A 91 -17.17 0.20 2.94
C SER A 91 -16.07 1.21 2.60
N THR A 92 -15.09 1.36 3.50
CA THR A 92 -14.15 2.48 3.47
C THR A 92 -12.77 2.00 3.07
N LEU A 93 -12.20 1.01 3.76
CA LEU A 93 -10.88 0.50 3.42
C LEU A 93 -10.88 -0.23 2.08
N ASP A 94 -11.92 -1.00 1.75
CA ASP A 94 -12.07 -1.63 0.44
C ASP A 94 -12.01 -0.60 -0.69
N ARG A 95 -12.77 0.49 -0.57
CA ARG A 95 -12.77 1.57 -1.56
C ARG A 95 -11.38 2.20 -1.71
N MET A 96 -10.69 2.46 -0.60
CA MET A 96 -9.34 3.04 -0.61
C MET A 96 -8.32 2.08 -1.24
N THR A 97 -8.40 0.80 -0.91
CA THR A 97 -7.58 -0.27 -1.48
C THR A 97 -7.78 -0.37 -2.99
N TYR A 98 -9.02 -0.34 -3.49
CA TYR A 98 -9.29 -0.28 -4.93
C TYR A 98 -8.69 0.95 -5.61
N GLN A 99 -8.80 2.13 -4.97
CA GLN A 99 -8.20 3.36 -5.50
C GLN A 99 -6.67 3.26 -5.56
N MET A 100 -6.02 2.70 -4.53
CA MET A 100 -4.58 2.46 -4.52
C MET A 100 -4.15 1.50 -5.65
N PHE A 101 -4.87 0.40 -5.85
CA PHE A 101 -4.59 -0.54 -6.94
C PHE A 101 -4.80 0.10 -8.32
N GLY A 102 -5.87 0.88 -8.50
CA GLY A 102 -6.13 1.60 -9.75
C GLY A 102 -5.02 2.59 -10.11
N VAL A 103 -4.50 3.32 -9.12
CA VAL A 103 -3.35 4.23 -9.32
C VAL A 103 -2.10 3.45 -9.75
N ASN A 104 -1.78 2.34 -9.07
CA ASN A 104 -0.64 1.50 -9.44
C ASN A 104 -0.76 0.91 -10.85
N MET A 105 -1.96 0.48 -11.25
CA MET A 105 -2.21 -0.04 -12.60
C MET A 105 -2.06 1.05 -13.67
N PHE A 106 -2.52 2.27 -13.40
CA PHE A 106 -2.36 3.42 -14.30
C PHE A 106 -0.88 3.78 -14.51
N TYR A 107 -0.08 3.83 -13.42
CA TYR A 107 1.36 4.07 -13.50
C TYR A 107 2.09 2.99 -14.30
N ASN A 108 1.76 1.72 -14.06
CA ASN A 108 2.33 0.60 -14.82
C ASN A 108 1.96 0.67 -16.30
N ASN A 109 0.72 1.05 -16.64
CA ASN A 109 0.29 1.19 -18.02
C ASN A 109 0.94 2.40 -18.72
N MET A 110 1.14 3.52 -18.02
CA MET A 110 1.86 4.69 -18.55
C MET A 110 3.34 4.37 -18.80
N LEU A 111 4.02 3.72 -17.85
CA LEU A 111 5.41 3.25 -18.04
C LEU A 111 5.49 2.27 -19.20
N TYR A 112 4.60 1.27 -19.25
CA TYR A 112 4.55 0.30 -20.34
C TYR A 112 4.35 0.98 -21.70
N LYS A 113 3.43 1.95 -21.80
CA LYS A 113 3.23 2.73 -23.04
C LYS A 113 4.45 3.57 -23.42
N ASN A 114 5.17 4.13 -22.46
CA ASN A 114 6.39 4.89 -22.73
C ASN A 114 7.58 3.99 -23.14
N PHE A 115 7.59 2.71 -22.73
CA PHE A 115 8.60 1.74 -23.15
C PHE A 115 8.25 1.00 -24.46
N THR A 116 6.96 0.90 -24.81
CA THR A 116 6.48 0.19 -26.01
C THR A 116 6.06 1.10 -27.16
N LYS A 117 5.98 2.43 -26.95
CA LYS A 117 6.02 3.39 -28.04
C LYS A 117 7.45 3.47 -28.56
N THR A 118 7.80 2.57 -29.46
CA THR A 118 8.80 2.87 -30.49
C THR A 118 8.22 3.97 -31.39
N ASP A 119 9.06 4.94 -31.76
CA ASP A 119 8.79 6.08 -32.66
C ASP A 119 8.40 5.66 -34.11
N ASP A 120 7.72 4.54 -34.31
CA ASP A 120 7.31 4.05 -35.63
C ASP A 120 5.90 4.49 -35.99
N ASP A 121 5.66 5.81 -35.98
CA ASP A 121 4.63 6.37 -36.86
C ASP A 121 5.01 7.77 -37.36
N THR A 122 6.08 7.82 -38.14
CA THR A 122 6.21 8.80 -39.23
C THR A 122 5.88 8.10 -40.55
N SER A 123 4.60 7.77 -40.76
CA SER A 123 4.09 7.56 -42.11
C SER A 123 3.31 8.81 -42.54
N LEU A 124 3.98 9.64 -43.35
CA LEU A 124 3.39 10.71 -44.17
C LEU A 124 2.92 10.14 -45.51
#